data_AF-A0A9K3L726-F1
#
_entry.id   AF-A0A9K3L726-F1
#
_cell.length_a   1.000
_cell.length_b   1.000
_cell.length_c   1.000
_cell.angle_alpha   90.00
_cell.angle_beta   90.00
_cell.angle_gamma   90.00
#
_symmetry.space_group_name_H-M   'P 1'
#
loop_
_entity.id
_entity.type
_entity.pdbx_description
1 polymer ?
#
loop_
_entity_poly.entity_id
_entity_poly.type
_entity_poly.pdbx_seq_one_letter_code
_entity_poly.pdbx_strand_id
1 'polypeptide(L)'
;MCCKIEICGGTPVATIVSPGELSRHVTKLFNSISCSRSGLPMTQPEFAILPPHFQQRSSLIDTMIRTCFPSLPSCAVQVAEFALASVVWHVEFLEQTLPPNHRLFFTPIVRDREQLMELKSLVTCRLNSPGDTIVATGVPPHISILQHMHSLAKNVNDVVPQIQKVAPEVIRGVIDEIEKRAMTAGTVTRDGLEAMINGCLENSALYQLVLTLKNSPTPAIQQEETLTGDEAGTMTPMWGSHLWGGRIHPVPQDFTFPNSCSQIAWQYWMCGDRQKRYPPLRNLSRDDMPSTNMRKRLSDLRYLMQLVEKRVEEQEKWIANPSIEQANEMFEVGKDVLQY
;
A
#
# COMPACT_ATOMS: atom_id res chain seq x y z
N MET A 1 -16.50 -10.51 -25.99
CA MET A 1 -17.95 -10.79 -25.81
C MET A 1 -18.09 -11.61 -24.54
N CYS A 2 -18.72 -11.07 -23.49
CA CYS A 2 -19.03 -11.83 -22.28
C CYS A 2 -20.54 -11.98 -22.18
N CYS A 3 -21.03 -13.22 -22.33
CA CYS A 3 -22.40 -13.58 -22.01
C CYS A 3 -22.59 -13.56 -20.50
N LYS A 4 -23.55 -12.79 -20.02
CA LYS A 4 -24.05 -12.86 -18.65
C LYS A 4 -25.24 -13.82 -18.67
N ILE A 5 -25.12 -14.99 -18.05
CA ILE A 5 -26.25 -15.87 -17.79
C ILE A 5 -26.68 -15.60 -16.35
N GLU A 6 -27.73 -14.80 -16.18
CA GLU A 6 -28.47 -14.72 -14.92
C GLU A 6 -29.62 -15.73 -14.98
N ILE A 7 -29.62 -16.71 -14.08
CA ILE A 7 -30.74 -17.61 -13.88
C ILE A 7 -31.61 -17.01 -12.78
N CYS A 8 -32.65 -16.29 -13.16
CA CYS A 8 -33.87 -16.12 -12.37
C CYS A 8 -35.05 -16.44 -13.29
N GLY A 9 -35.97 -17.27 -12.82
CA GLY A 9 -37.00 -17.93 -13.61
C GLY A 9 -37.82 -16.98 -14.49
N GLY A 10 -37.98 -17.37 -15.76
CA GLY A 10 -38.79 -16.68 -16.77
C GLY A 10 -37.95 -16.22 -17.96
N THR A 11 -38.03 -16.98 -19.06
CA THR A 11 -37.55 -16.73 -20.44
C THR A 11 -36.65 -15.50 -20.70
N PRO A 12 -35.37 -15.70 -21.10
CA PRO A 12 -34.47 -14.60 -21.43
C PRO A 12 -34.69 -14.08 -22.86
N VAL A 13 -35.01 -12.80 -22.99
CA VAL A 13 -34.87 -12.03 -24.24
C VAL A 13 -33.55 -11.25 -24.15
N ALA A 14 -32.63 -11.49 -25.09
CA ALA A 14 -31.34 -10.83 -25.14
C ALA A 14 -31.47 -9.46 -25.84
N THR A 15 -31.27 -8.37 -25.10
CA THR A 15 -31.11 -7.03 -25.68
C THR A 15 -29.63 -6.63 -25.66
N ILE A 16 -29.08 -6.35 -26.84
CA ILE A 16 -27.70 -5.95 -27.06
C ILE A 16 -27.58 -4.45 -26.76
N VAL A 17 -26.74 -4.07 -25.79
CA VAL A 17 -26.38 -2.66 -25.51
C VAL A 17 -24.89 -2.45 -25.81
N SER A 18 -24.58 -1.39 -26.56
CA SER A 18 -23.27 -1.10 -27.16
C SER A 18 -22.13 -0.81 -26.17
N PRO A 19 -20.85 -1.03 -26.56
CA PRO A 19 -19.73 -1.28 -25.65
C PRO A 19 -18.76 -0.08 -25.47
N GLY A 20 -19.29 1.13 -25.26
CA GLY A 20 -18.47 2.36 -25.22
C GLY A 20 -18.02 2.83 -23.83
N GLU A 21 -18.95 2.99 -22.89
CA GLU A 21 -18.71 3.89 -21.74
C GLU A 21 -18.70 3.23 -20.35
N LEU A 22 -19.11 1.97 -20.22
CA LEU A 22 -19.03 1.22 -18.95
C LEU A 22 -17.62 0.69 -18.61
N SER A 23 -16.66 0.82 -19.52
CA SER A 23 -15.39 0.07 -19.49
C SER A 23 -14.33 0.61 -18.52
N ARG A 24 -14.41 1.87 -18.04
CA ARG A 24 -13.31 2.44 -17.22
C ARG A 24 -13.55 2.45 -15.71
N HIS A 25 -14.78 2.60 -15.24
CA HIS A 25 -15.09 2.65 -13.80
C HIS A 25 -15.39 1.27 -13.20
N VAL A 26 -16.10 0.41 -13.94
CA VAL A 26 -16.42 -0.95 -13.47
C VAL A 26 -15.16 -1.81 -13.41
N THR A 27 -14.25 -1.66 -14.39
CA THR A 27 -12.96 -2.39 -14.43
C THR A 27 -12.03 -2.01 -13.28
N LYS A 28 -12.03 -0.74 -12.83
CA LYS A 28 -11.21 -0.32 -11.66
C LYS A 28 -11.76 -0.85 -10.34
N LEU A 29 -13.09 -0.84 -10.16
CA LEU A 29 -13.74 -1.38 -8.96
C LEU A 29 -13.68 -2.92 -8.91
N PHE A 30 -13.86 -3.62 -10.03
CA PHE A 30 -13.74 -5.09 -10.07
C PHE A 30 -12.30 -5.60 -9.90
N ASN A 31 -11.29 -4.86 -10.36
CA ASN A 31 -9.91 -5.35 -10.33
C ASN A 31 -9.23 -5.23 -8.96
N SER A 32 -9.57 -4.23 -8.13
CA SER A 32 -9.14 -4.17 -6.71
C SER A 32 -9.63 -5.37 -5.88
N ILE A 33 -10.71 -6.00 -6.34
CA ILE A 33 -11.42 -7.04 -5.63
C ILE A 33 -10.79 -8.42 -5.84
N SER A 34 -10.05 -8.67 -6.93
CA SER A 34 -9.55 -10.02 -7.25
C SER A 34 -8.49 -10.51 -6.25
N CYS A 35 -7.42 -9.75 -6.02
CA CYS A 35 -6.36 -10.12 -5.09
C CYS A 35 -6.86 -10.12 -3.62
N SER A 36 -7.71 -9.16 -3.29
CA SER A 36 -8.39 -9.03 -2.00
C SER A 36 -9.31 -10.22 -1.67
N ARG A 37 -9.99 -10.80 -2.68
CA ARG A 37 -10.87 -11.97 -2.51
C ARG A 37 -10.15 -13.31 -2.54
N SER A 38 -8.90 -13.35 -2.99
CA SER A 38 -8.06 -14.56 -2.95
C SER A 38 -7.54 -14.90 -1.55
N GLY A 39 -7.92 -14.13 -0.52
CA GLY A 39 -7.50 -14.38 0.87
C GLY A 39 -6.04 -14.04 1.15
N LEU A 40 -5.39 -13.30 0.25
CA LEU A 40 -3.99 -12.89 0.43
C LEU A 40 -3.87 -11.83 1.54
N PRO A 41 -2.85 -11.93 2.41
CA PRO A 41 -2.68 -10.99 3.51
C PRO A 41 -2.37 -9.59 2.97
N MET A 42 -3.31 -8.66 3.18
CA MET A 42 -3.20 -7.27 2.70
C MET A 42 -2.09 -6.46 3.36
N THR A 43 -1.37 -7.02 4.33
CA THR A 43 -0.31 -6.34 5.08
C THR A 43 1.09 -6.83 4.72
N GLN A 44 1.21 -7.77 3.78
CA GLN A 44 2.49 -8.35 3.37
C GLN A 44 2.95 -7.70 2.06
N PRO A 45 4.23 -7.31 1.92
CA PRO A 45 4.76 -6.73 0.68
C PRO A 45 4.67 -7.70 -0.52
N GLU A 46 4.55 -9.01 -0.24
CA GLU A 46 4.36 -10.10 -1.19
C GLU A 46 2.96 -10.12 -1.84
N PHE A 47 2.02 -9.28 -1.38
CA PHE A 47 0.64 -9.25 -1.88
C PHE A 47 0.54 -9.03 -3.39
N ALA A 48 1.52 -8.35 -3.99
CA ALA A 48 1.55 -8.09 -5.43
C ALA A 48 2.39 -9.09 -6.23
N ILE A 49 2.89 -10.17 -5.62
CA ILE A 49 3.64 -11.20 -6.34
C ILE A 49 2.72 -11.87 -7.36
N LEU A 50 3.21 -11.98 -8.59
CA LEU A 50 2.52 -12.67 -9.65
C LEU A 50 2.51 -14.18 -9.37
N PRO A 51 1.44 -14.90 -9.78
CA PRO A 51 1.43 -16.35 -9.68
C PRO A 51 2.62 -16.95 -10.46
N PRO A 52 2.98 -18.22 -10.17
CA PRO A 52 4.00 -18.92 -10.93
C PRO A 52 3.70 -18.88 -12.43
N HIS A 53 4.64 -18.40 -13.22
CA HIS A 53 4.50 -18.25 -14.66
C HIS A 53 5.85 -18.39 -15.37
N PHE A 54 5.79 -18.74 -16.65
CA PHE A 54 6.98 -18.80 -17.50
C PHE A 54 7.33 -17.40 -18.02
N GLN A 55 8.58 -17.00 -17.87
CA GLN A 55 9.03 -15.68 -18.33
C GLN A 55 9.09 -15.57 -19.85
N GLN A 56 9.43 -16.69 -20.52
CA GLN A 56 9.44 -16.80 -21.97
C GLN A 56 8.82 -18.12 -22.39
N ARG A 57 7.99 -18.07 -23.44
CA ARG A 57 7.37 -19.26 -24.02
C ARG A 57 8.37 -19.99 -24.90
N SER A 58 8.56 -21.28 -24.66
CA SER A 58 9.44 -22.16 -25.44
C SER A 58 8.65 -23.28 -26.10
N SER A 59 9.21 -23.89 -27.15
CA SER A 59 8.64 -25.06 -27.82
C SER A 59 8.47 -26.24 -26.86
N LEU A 60 9.29 -26.31 -25.82
CA LEU A 60 9.17 -27.27 -24.73
C LEU A 60 7.85 -27.08 -23.98
N ILE A 61 7.51 -25.84 -23.58
CA ILE A 61 6.25 -25.53 -22.87
C ILE A 61 5.05 -25.94 -23.73
N ASP A 62 5.07 -25.62 -25.03
CA ASP A 62 3.99 -26.02 -25.95
C ASP A 62 3.85 -27.54 -26.08
N THR A 63 4.97 -28.25 -26.16
CA THR A 63 4.99 -29.72 -26.18
C THR A 63 4.42 -30.29 -24.89
N MET A 64 4.80 -29.73 -23.74
CA MET A 64 4.35 -30.20 -22.44
C MET A 64 2.86 -29.92 -22.20
N ILE A 65 2.35 -28.77 -22.64
CA ILE A 65 0.91 -28.48 -22.60
C ILE A 65 0.14 -29.51 -23.43
N ARG A 66 0.60 -29.84 -24.65
CA ARG A 66 -0.06 -30.84 -25.50
C ARG A 66 -0.03 -32.24 -24.90
N THR A 67 1.08 -32.63 -24.28
CA THR A 67 1.24 -33.93 -23.64
C THR A 67 0.40 -34.06 -22.37
N CYS A 68 0.37 -33.02 -21.53
CA CYS A 68 -0.35 -33.05 -20.26
C CYS A 68 -1.86 -32.77 -20.42
N PHE A 69 -2.24 -32.00 -21.45
CA PHE A 69 -3.62 -31.57 -21.70
C PHE A 69 -4.03 -31.84 -23.17
N PRO A 70 -4.11 -33.10 -23.61
CA PRO A 70 -4.28 -33.45 -25.03
C PRO A 70 -5.62 -33.03 -25.63
N SER A 71 -6.67 -32.92 -24.82
CA SER A 71 -8.02 -32.55 -25.25
C SER A 71 -8.37 -31.08 -25.02
N LEU A 72 -7.38 -30.23 -24.79
CA LEU A 72 -7.59 -28.83 -24.42
C LEU A 72 -7.88 -27.96 -25.66
N PRO A 73 -8.93 -27.12 -25.64
CA PRO A 73 -9.18 -26.18 -26.73
C PRO A 73 -8.14 -25.05 -26.74
N SER A 74 -7.87 -24.48 -27.92
CA SER A 74 -6.87 -23.41 -28.11
C SER A 74 -7.12 -22.18 -27.23
N CYS A 75 -8.38 -21.89 -26.89
CA CYS A 75 -8.75 -20.77 -26.02
C CYS A 75 -8.33 -20.96 -24.55
N ALA A 76 -8.05 -22.18 -24.11
CA ALA A 76 -7.69 -22.50 -22.73
C ALA A 76 -6.19 -22.75 -22.53
N VAL A 77 -5.37 -22.63 -23.59
CA VAL A 77 -3.93 -22.92 -23.55
C VAL A 77 -3.20 -22.08 -22.51
N GLN A 78 -3.55 -20.81 -22.36
CA GLN A 78 -2.95 -19.94 -21.33
C GLN A 78 -3.27 -20.42 -19.91
N VAL A 79 -4.48 -20.93 -19.67
CA VAL A 79 -4.86 -21.47 -18.35
C VAL A 79 -4.03 -22.73 -18.04
N ALA A 80 -3.86 -23.61 -19.02
CA ALA A 80 -3.02 -24.80 -18.86
C ALA A 80 -1.55 -24.45 -18.64
N GLU A 81 -1.04 -23.38 -19.26
CA GLU A 81 0.31 -22.88 -19.02
C GLU A 81 0.51 -22.42 -17.57
N PHE A 82 -0.43 -21.64 -17.00
CA PHE A 82 -0.37 -21.25 -15.59
C PHE A 82 -0.51 -22.45 -14.65
N ALA A 83 -1.37 -23.41 -14.98
CA ALA A 83 -1.50 -24.64 -14.20
C ALA A 83 -0.19 -25.45 -14.23
N LEU A 84 0.44 -25.56 -15.40
CA LEU A 84 1.73 -26.21 -15.58
C LEU A 84 2.80 -25.53 -14.71
N ALA A 85 2.94 -24.20 -14.82
CA ALA A 85 3.89 -23.42 -14.04
C ALA A 85 3.66 -23.57 -12.53
N SER A 86 2.40 -23.58 -12.09
CA SER A 86 2.04 -23.75 -10.68
C SER A 86 2.43 -25.12 -10.15
N VAL A 87 2.17 -26.19 -10.90
CA VAL A 87 2.57 -27.56 -10.51
C VAL A 87 4.09 -27.69 -10.43
N VAL A 88 4.82 -27.17 -11.42
CA VAL A 88 6.30 -27.20 -11.45
C VAL A 88 6.89 -26.43 -10.27
N TRP A 89 6.40 -25.22 -10.01
CA TRP A 89 6.90 -24.38 -8.91
C TRP A 89 6.70 -25.02 -7.54
N HIS A 90 5.59 -25.73 -7.35
CA HIS A 90 5.22 -26.34 -6.08
C HIS A 90 5.54 -27.84 -5.99
N VAL A 91 6.29 -28.41 -6.93
CA VAL A 91 6.50 -29.87 -6.99
C VAL A 91 7.11 -30.43 -5.71
N GLU A 92 8.09 -29.75 -5.10
CA GLU A 92 8.68 -30.20 -3.84
C GLU A 92 7.68 -30.19 -2.67
N PHE A 93 6.81 -29.17 -2.63
CA PHE A 93 5.76 -29.08 -1.63
C PHE A 93 4.73 -30.20 -1.83
N LEU A 94 4.37 -30.50 -3.08
CA LEU A 94 3.45 -31.59 -3.42
C LEU A 94 4.03 -32.94 -3.03
N GLU A 95 5.32 -33.20 -3.32
CA GLU A 95 6.01 -34.44 -2.93
C GLU A 95 6.06 -34.64 -1.41
N GLN A 96 6.21 -33.56 -0.63
CA GLN A 96 6.20 -33.62 0.84
C GLN A 96 4.79 -33.81 1.43
N THR A 97 3.76 -33.32 0.74
CA THR A 97 2.40 -33.24 1.29
C THR A 97 1.50 -34.39 0.82
N LEU A 98 1.69 -34.87 -0.40
CA LEU A 98 0.82 -35.88 -1.01
C LEU A 98 1.39 -37.30 -0.84
N PRO A 99 0.53 -38.33 -0.78
CA PRO A 99 0.98 -39.72 -0.76
C PRO A 99 1.83 -40.05 -1.99
N PRO A 100 2.88 -40.89 -1.88
CA PRO A 100 3.74 -41.27 -3.01
C PRO A 100 2.98 -41.89 -4.21
N ASN A 101 1.81 -42.48 -3.96
CA ASN A 101 0.95 -43.10 -4.97
C ASN A 101 -0.10 -42.12 -5.56
N HIS A 102 0.06 -40.82 -5.36
CA HIS A 102 -0.88 -39.83 -5.87
C HIS A 102 -0.84 -39.76 -7.41
N ARG A 103 -2.01 -39.66 -8.06
CA ARG A 103 -2.13 -39.65 -9.54
C ARG A 103 -1.28 -38.57 -10.22
N LEU A 104 -1.07 -37.45 -9.53
CA LEU A 104 -0.22 -36.35 -10.00
C LEU A 104 1.22 -36.79 -10.29
N PHE A 105 1.81 -37.69 -9.49
CA PHE A 105 3.19 -38.15 -9.69
C PHE A 105 3.36 -39.12 -10.86
N PHE A 106 2.25 -39.67 -11.38
CA PHE A 106 2.26 -40.48 -12.59
C PHE A 106 2.03 -39.66 -13.86
N THR A 107 1.82 -38.34 -13.74
CA THR A 107 1.67 -37.47 -14.91
C THR A 107 3.01 -37.20 -15.59
N PRO A 108 3.03 -36.95 -16.92
CA PRO A 108 4.27 -36.77 -17.68
C PRO A 108 5.19 -35.67 -17.12
N ILE A 109 4.60 -34.60 -16.57
CA ILE A 109 5.33 -33.44 -16.04
C ILE A 109 6.21 -33.78 -14.83
N VAL A 110 5.79 -34.72 -13.97
CA VAL A 110 6.56 -35.10 -12.76
C VAL A 110 7.37 -36.37 -12.97
N ARG A 111 6.95 -37.23 -13.91
CA ARG A 111 7.65 -38.49 -14.20
C ARG A 111 9.02 -38.26 -14.84
N ASP A 112 9.14 -37.26 -15.71
CA ASP A 112 10.39 -36.90 -16.37
C ASP A 112 11.15 -35.84 -15.56
N ARG A 113 12.21 -36.27 -14.85
CA ARG A 113 12.98 -35.39 -13.97
C ARG A 113 13.85 -34.39 -14.72
N GLU A 114 14.34 -34.72 -15.91
CA GLU A 114 15.19 -33.81 -16.68
C GLU A 114 14.36 -32.64 -17.20
N GLN A 115 13.21 -32.94 -17.81
CA GLN A 115 12.27 -31.92 -18.28
C GLN A 115 11.70 -31.09 -17.13
N LEU A 116 11.43 -31.71 -15.98
CA LEU A 116 10.96 -30.99 -14.80
C LEU A 116 11.99 -29.98 -14.29
N MET A 117 13.28 -30.36 -14.23
CA MET A 117 14.34 -29.43 -13.81
C MET A 117 14.52 -28.29 -14.81
N GLU A 118 14.46 -28.58 -16.10
CA GLU A 118 14.51 -27.54 -17.14
C GLU A 118 13.32 -26.58 -17.02
N LEU A 119 12.08 -27.10 -16.92
CA LEU A 119 10.89 -26.29 -16.69
C LEU A 119 11.00 -25.45 -15.42
N LYS A 120 11.53 -26.02 -14.33
CA LYS A 120 11.68 -25.31 -13.07
C LYS A 120 12.60 -24.09 -13.19
N SER A 121 13.63 -24.18 -14.02
CA SER A 121 14.52 -23.05 -14.29
C SER A 121 13.83 -21.89 -15.04
N LEU A 122 12.75 -22.20 -15.77
CA LEU A 122 11.98 -21.24 -16.58
C LEU A 122 10.79 -20.62 -15.81
N VAL A 123 10.34 -21.26 -14.73
CA VAL A 123 9.22 -20.76 -13.90
C VAL A 123 9.72 -19.72 -12.91
N THR A 124 8.95 -18.63 -12.81
CA THR A 124 9.23 -17.55 -11.87
C THR A 124 7.97 -17.17 -11.10
N CYS A 125 8.17 -16.75 -9.84
CA CYS A 125 7.11 -16.26 -8.96
C CYS A 125 7.66 -15.01 -8.27
N ARG A 126 7.41 -13.84 -8.86
CA ARG A 126 8.02 -12.57 -8.46
C ARG A 126 7.07 -11.39 -8.71
N LEU A 127 7.46 -10.21 -8.25
CA LEU A 127 6.79 -8.96 -8.59
C LEU A 127 6.83 -8.70 -10.10
N ASN A 128 5.80 -8.03 -10.60
CA ASN A 128 5.72 -7.62 -11.99
C ASN A 128 6.92 -6.76 -12.40
N SER A 129 7.52 -7.09 -13.54
CA SER A 129 8.63 -6.36 -14.16
C SER A 129 8.21 -5.79 -15.52
N PRO A 130 8.81 -4.67 -15.98
CA PRO A 130 8.55 -4.13 -17.31
C PRO A 130 8.87 -5.18 -18.39
N GLY A 131 7.87 -5.56 -19.19
CA GLY A 131 8.01 -6.59 -20.22
C GLY A 131 7.39 -7.95 -19.87
N ASP A 132 6.91 -8.14 -18.64
CA ASP A 132 6.13 -9.34 -18.30
C ASP A 132 4.78 -9.32 -19.03
N THR A 133 4.29 -10.52 -19.40
CA THR A 133 3.01 -10.67 -20.11
C THR A 133 1.80 -10.37 -19.21
N ILE A 134 1.96 -10.51 -17.88
CA ILE A 134 0.90 -10.31 -16.89
C ILE A 134 1.26 -9.24 -15.88
N VAL A 135 0.26 -8.50 -15.42
CA VAL A 135 0.39 -7.42 -14.44
C VAL A 135 -0.58 -7.68 -13.29
N ALA A 136 -0.10 -7.55 -12.04
CA ALA A 136 -0.94 -7.61 -10.86
C ALA A 136 -1.84 -6.36 -10.84
N THR A 137 -3.14 -6.56 -11.03
CA THR A 137 -4.12 -5.47 -10.98
C THR A 137 -4.81 -5.45 -9.64
N GLY A 138 -5.22 -4.25 -9.19
CA GLY A 138 -5.96 -4.11 -7.94
C GLY A 138 -5.15 -4.15 -6.66
N VAL A 139 -3.83 -3.98 -6.76
CA VAL A 139 -2.92 -3.86 -5.63
C VAL A 139 -3.25 -2.58 -4.85
N PRO A 140 -3.56 -2.65 -3.54
CA PRO A 140 -3.78 -1.47 -2.72
C PRO A 140 -2.54 -0.56 -2.66
N PRO A 141 -2.72 0.78 -2.59
CA PRO A 141 -1.60 1.72 -2.67
C PRO A 141 -0.57 1.56 -1.53
N HIS A 142 -1.00 1.11 -0.35
CA HIS A 142 -0.09 0.89 0.77
C HIS A 142 0.85 -0.30 0.58
N ILE A 143 0.52 -1.25 -0.30
CA ILE A 143 1.42 -2.37 -0.63
C ILE A 143 2.69 -1.84 -1.32
N SER A 144 2.56 -0.87 -2.22
CA SER A 144 3.73 -0.24 -2.85
C SER A 144 4.64 0.45 -1.81
N ILE A 145 4.03 1.09 -0.80
CA ILE A 145 4.79 1.68 0.32
C ILE A 145 5.50 0.58 1.11
N LEU A 146 4.80 -0.50 1.47
CA LEU A 146 5.39 -1.64 2.18
C LEU A 146 6.54 -2.27 1.40
N GLN A 147 6.42 -2.38 0.07
CA GLN A 147 7.48 -2.88 -0.80
C GLN A 147 8.71 -1.97 -0.77
N HIS A 148 8.51 -0.65 -0.84
CA HIS A 148 9.61 0.31 -0.72
C HIS A 148 10.27 0.25 0.66
N MET A 149 9.49 0.17 1.73
CA MET A 149 10.01 0.04 3.09
C MET A 149 10.77 -1.27 3.28
N HIS A 150 10.29 -2.38 2.73
CA HIS A 150 10.97 -3.67 2.78
C HIS A 150 12.29 -3.63 2.00
N SER A 151 12.30 -3.01 0.81
CA SER A 151 13.52 -2.78 0.03
C SER A 151 14.54 -1.94 0.78
N LEU A 152 14.10 -0.85 1.41
CA LEU A 152 14.96 0.00 2.25
C LEU A 152 15.53 -0.78 3.45
N ALA A 153 14.68 -1.52 4.17
CA ALA A 153 15.12 -2.33 5.30
C ALA A 153 16.14 -3.40 4.88
N LYS A 154 15.94 -4.04 3.72
CA LYS A 154 16.90 -4.98 3.16
C LYS A 154 18.22 -4.30 2.82
N ASN A 155 18.18 -3.16 2.13
CA ASN A 155 19.39 -2.40 1.80
C ASN A 155 20.16 -2.00 3.06
N VAL A 156 19.47 -1.56 4.13
CA VAL A 156 20.11 -1.24 5.41
C VAL A 156 20.75 -2.48 6.05
N ASN A 157 20.06 -3.62 6.05
CA ASN A 157 20.62 -4.87 6.58
C ASN A 157 21.84 -5.36 5.79
N ASP A 158 21.85 -5.20 4.47
CA ASP A 158 22.98 -5.58 3.61
C ASP A 158 24.20 -4.66 3.82
N VAL A 159 23.99 -3.45 4.33
CA VAL A 159 25.05 -2.47 4.65
C VAL A 159 25.76 -2.78 5.96
N VAL A 160 25.06 -3.26 6.98
CA VAL A 160 25.64 -3.58 8.30
C VAL A 160 26.88 -4.51 8.22
N PRO A 161 26.89 -5.64 7.49
CA PRO A 161 28.06 -6.49 7.39
C PRO A 161 29.21 -5.84 6.59
N GLN A 162 28.91 -4.89 5.69
CA GLN A 162 29.94 -4.11 5.01
C GLN A 162 30.61 -3.13 5.98
N ILE A 163 29.84 -2.51 6.89
CA ILE A 163 30.38 -1.64 7.96
C ILE A 163 31.31 -2.41 8.88
N GLN A 164 30.93 -3.62 9.29
CA GLN A 164 31.75 -4.46 10.17
C GLN A 164 33.09 -4.86 9.57
N LYS A 165 33.20 -4.92 8.23
CA LYS A 165 34.45 -5.26 7.52
C LYS A 165 35.42 -4.08 7.40
N VAL A 166 34.96 -2.83 7.58
CA VAL A 166 35.83 -1.66 7.39
C VAL A 166 36.91 -1.54 8.46
N ALA A 167 36.58 -1.75 9.73
CA ALA A 167 37.59 -1.69 10.80
C ALA A 167 38.76 -2.67 10.57
N PRO A 168 38.55 -3.98 10.32
CA PRO A 168 39.66 -4.89 10.06
C PRO A 168 40.39 -4.62 8.75
N GLU A 169 39.72 -4.15 7.70
CA GLU A 169 40.39 -3.77 6.43
C GLU A 169 41.30 -2.55 6.59
N VAL A 170 40.84 -1.53 7.32
CA VAL A 170 41.65 -0.33 7.62
C VAL A 170 42.82 -0.70 8.51
N ILE A 171 42.61 -1.49 9.57
CA ILE A 171 43.69 -1.96 10.45
C ILE A 171 44.74 -2.75 9.66
N ARG A 172 44.29 -3.67 8.79
CA ARG A 172 45.21 -4.43 7.92
C ARG A 172 45.99 -3.50 6.99
N GLY A 173 45.32 -2.55 6.32
CA GLY A 173 45.98 -1.59 5.44
C GLY A 173 47.00 -0.71 6.17
N VAL A 174 46.69 -0.30 7.40
CA VAL A 174 47.61 0.43 8.28
C VAL A 174 48.84 -0.42 8.63
N ILE A 175 48.64 -1.69 9.00
CA ILE A 175 49.73 -2.61 9.36
C ILE A 175 50.64 -2.88 8.15
N ASP A 176 50.08 -3.24 7.00
CA ASP A 176 50.82 -3.55 5.77
C ASP A 176 51.76 -2.39 5.37
N GLU A 177 51.28 -1.15 5.50
CA GLU A 177 52.06 0.03 5.13
C GLU A 177 53.08 0.42 6.22
N ILE A 178 52.79 0.20 7.51
CA ILE A 178 53.77 0.35 8.60
C ILE A 178 54.92 -0.64 8.39
N GLU A 179 54.64 -1.90 8.08
CA GLU A 179 55.66 -2.92 7.80
C GLU A 179 56.51 -2.55 6.58
N LYS A 180 55.87 -2.09 5.49
CA LYS A 180 56.57 -1.63 4.28
C LYS A 180 57.51 -0.45 4.55
N ARG A 181 57.12 0.49 5.41
CA ARG A 181 57.93 1.67 5.77
C ARG A 181 58.94 1.40 6.89
N ALA A 182 58.72 0.40 7.73
CA ALA A 182 59.73 -0.09 8.66
C ALA A 182 60.95 -0.66 7.91
N MET A 183 60.75 -1.21 6.70
CA MET A 183 61.84 -1.64 5.81
C MET A 183 62.60 -0.48 5.13
N THR A 184 62.00 0.70 5.01
CA THR A 184 62.56 1.88 4.32
C THR A 184 62.59 3.10 5.24
N ALA A 185 63.63 3.21 6.07
CA ALA A 185 63.99 4.42 6.83
C ALA A 185 62.87 5.03 7.74
N GLY A 186 62.39 4.26 8.71
CA GLY A 186 62.47 4.65 10.13
C GLY A 186 61.68 5.85 10.68
N THR A 187 60.74 6.48 9.97
CA THR A 187 59.87 7.51 10.60
C THR A 187 58.45 7.54 10.04
N VAL A 188 57.45 7.31 10.90
CA VAL A 188 56.02 7.49 10.58
C VAL A 188 55.65 8.94 10.90
N THR A 189 55.33 9.74 9.88
CA THR A 189 54.80 11.10 10.07
C THR A 189 53.29 11.08 10.21
N ARG A 190 52.73 12.00 11.01
CA ARG A 190 51.28 12.14 11.20
C ARG A 190 50.54 12.30 9.86
N ASP A 191 51.04 13.17 8.98
CA ASP A 191 50.40 13.46 7.70
C ASP A 191 50.38 12.24 6.77
N GLY A 192 51.43 11.41 6.83
CA GLY A 192 51.48 10.14 6.10
C GLY A 192 50.46 9.12 6.61
N LEU A 193 50.24 9.08 7.93
CA LEU A 193 49.23 8.22 8.55
C LEU A 193 47.80 8.69 8.21
N GLU A 194 47.56 10.01 8.23
CA GLU A 194 46.27 10.63 7.94
C GLU A 194 45.86 10.41 6.47
N ALA A 195 46.77 10.63 5.51
CA ALA A 195 46.52 10.36 4.09
C ALA A 195 46.25 8.88 3.81
N MET A 196 46.91 7.97 4.54
CA MET A 196 46.73 6.53 4.38
C MET A 196 45.40 6.04 4.95
N ILE A 197 44.99 6.50 6.14
CA ILE A 197 43.68 6.19 6.70
C ILE A 197 42.57 6.65 5.73
N ASN A 198 42.70 7.86 5.18
CA ASN A 198 41.75 8.35 4.19
C ASN A 198 41.75 7.49 2.91
N GLY A 199 42.91 7.06 2.41
CA GLY A 199 43.00 6.16 1.26
C GLY A 199 42.40 4.76 1.50
N CYS A 200 42.55 4.20 2.70
CA CYS A 200 41.90 2.95 3.07
C CYS A 200 40.38 3.10 3.18
N LEU A 201 39.90 4.23 3.70
CA LEU A 201 38.47 4.53 3.80
C LEU A 201 37.85 4.78 2.42
N GLU A 202 38.50 5.52 1.53
CA GLU A 202 38.04 5.82 0.17
C GLU A 202 37.91 4.55 -0.70
N ASN A 203 38.83 3.59 -0.51
CA ASN A 203 38.79 2.29 -1.18
C ASN A 203 37.79 1.31 -0.54
N SER A 204 37.20 1.64 0.61
CA SER A 204 36.19 0.80 1.23
C SER A 204 34.86 0.90 0.50
N ALA A 205 34.14 -0.22 0.39
CA ALA A 205 32.79 -0.26 -0.17
C ALA A 205 31.78 0.66 0.57
N LEU A 206 32.11 1.04 1.81
CA LEU A 206 31.33 1.92 2.68
C LEU A 206 31.37 3.38 2.20
N TYR A 207 32.51 3.84 1.67
CA TYR A 207 32.62 5.20 1.13
C TYR A 207 31.75 5.38 -0.12
N GLN A 208 31.75 4.40 -1.02
CA GLN A 208 30.87 4.39 -2.20
C GLN A 208 29.38 4.39 -1.82
N LEU A 209 29.02 3.66 -0.76
CA LEU A 209 27.66 3.65 -0.24
C LEU A 209 27.26 5.02 0.35
N VAL A 210 28.12 5.65 1.16
CA VAL A 210 27.86 6.98 1.73
C VAL A 210 27.71 8.03 0.63
N LEU A 211 28.52 7.96 -0.42
CA LEU A 211 28.36 8.81 -1.61
C LEU A 211 27.04 8.54 -2.32
N THR A 212 26.65 7.27 -2.47
CA THR A 212 25.37 6.90 -3.11
C THR A 212 24.17 7.38 -2.28
N LEU A 213 24.24 7.32 -0.95
CA LEU A 213 23.21 7.87 -0.06
C LEU A 213 23.17 9.40 -0.10
N LYS A 214 24.33 10.07 -0.08
CA LYS A 214 24.42 11.54 -0.20
C LYS A 214 23.96 12.07 -1.54
N ASN A 215 24.19 11.31 -2.61
CA ASN A 215 23.86 11.69 -3.98
C ASN A 215 22.52 11.12 -4.46
N SER A 216 21.84 10.32 -3.63
CA SER A 216 20.47 9.90 -3.93
C SER A 216 19.57 11.15 -3.93
N PRO A 217 18.76 11.38 -4.98
CA PRO A 217 17.80 12.46 -4.95
C PRO A 217 16.80 12.16 -3.84
N THR A 218 16.94 12.88 -2.73
CA THR A 218 15.96 12.90 -1.65
C THR A 218 14.61 13.21 -2.30
N PRO A 219 13.58 12.33 -2.22
CA PRO A 219 12.23 12.83 -2.38
C PRO A 219 12.06 13.85 -1.26
N ALA A 220 11.94 15.12 -1.64
CA ALA A 220 11.75 16.21 -0.71
C ALA A 220 10.47 15.98 0.09
N ILE A 221 10.61 15.34 1.25
CA ILE A 221 9.66 15.51 2.34
C ILE A 221 10.18 16.74 3.07
N GLN A 222 9.63 17.89 2.68
CA GLN A 222 9.82 19.13 3.39
C GLN A 222 9.17 18.98 4.77
N GLN A 223 9.98 18.67 5.78
CA GLN A 223 9.73 19.15 7.13
C GLN A 223 10.10 20.63 7.15
N GLU A 224 9.12 21.49 7.39
CA GLU A 224 9.14 22.47 8.48
C GLU A 224 7.83 23.27 8.46
N GLU A 225 7.15 23.34 9.61
CA GLU A 225 6.51 24.59 10.05
C GLU A 225 6.07 24.42 11.53
N THR A 226 7.00 24.72 12.42
CA THR A 226 6.71 25.64 13.54
C THR A 226 6.92 27.04 12.96
N LEU A 227 6.06 28.05 13.06
CA LEU A 227 5.34 28.57 14.22
C LEU A 227 4.18 29.47 13.74
N THR A 228 3.15 29.57 14.57
CA THR A 228 2.31 30.76 14.84
C THR A 228 1.87 31.67 13.68
N GLY A 229 0.54 31.80 13.54
CA GLY A 229 -0.10 33.01 13.03
C GLY A 229 -0.64 32.92 11.60
N ASP A 230 -1.88 33.38 11.47
CA ASP A 230 -2.40 34.15 10.35
C ASP A 230 -2.83 33.48 9.02
N GLU A 231 -4.11 33.74 8.75
CA GLU A 231 -4.68 34.25 7.49
C GLU A 231 -4.82 33.31 6.27
N ALA A 232 -6.03 32.73 6.22
CA ALA A 232 -6.98 32.78 5.10
C ALA A 232 -6.45 32.58 3.66
N GLY A 233 -6.30 31.31 3.28
CA GLY A 233 -6.38 30.84 1.89
C GLY A 233 -6.93 29.41 1.88
N THR A 234 -7.78 29.09 0.91
CA THR A 234 -8.71 27.93 0.87
C THR A 234 -8.03 26.55 0.85
N MET A 235 -7.43 26.11 1.96
CA MET A 235 -7.04 24.72 2.20
C MET A 235 -8.27 23.91 2.62
N THR A 236 -8.52 22.79 1.94
CA THR A 236 -9.38 21.72 2.48
C THR A 236 -8.85 21.37 3.88
N PRO A 237 -9.64 21.53 4.96
CA PRO A 237 -9.12 21.32 6.30
C PRO A 237 -8.66 19.87 6.44
N MET A 238 -7.36 19.68 6.67
CA MET A 238 -6.84 18.37 7.00
C MET A 238 -7.29 18.04 8.42
N TRP A 239 -8.36 17.25 8.52
CA TRP A 239 -8.90 16.80 9.80
C TRP A 239 -7.91 15.88 10.51
N GLY A 240 -7.87 15.97 11.83
CA GLY A 240 -7.05 15.10 12.67
C GLY A 240 -7.50 13.65 12.53
N SER A 241 -6.54 12.73 12.53
CA SER A 241 -6.78 11.29 12.62
C SER A 241 -6.12 10.79 13.90
N HIS A 242 -6.92 10.16 14.77
CA HIS A 242 -6.52 9.69 16.08
C HIS A 242 -6.78 8.19 16.19
N LEU A 243 -5.81 7.42 16.69
CA LEU A 243 -5.93 5.97 16.84
C LEU A 243 -6.27 5.66 18.29
N TRP A 244 -7.49 5.17 18.54
CA TRP A 244 -7.89 4.63 19.85
C TRP A 244 -8.94 3.54 19.66
N GLY A 245 -9.08 2.63 20.61
CA GLY A 245 -9.99 1.48 20.47
C GLY A 245 -9.70 0.56 19.28
N GLY A 246 -8.49 0.61 18.73
CA GLY A 246 -8.07 -0.16 17.54
C GLY A 246 -8.63 0.33 16.21
N ARG A 247 -9.23 1.53 16.16
CA ARG A 247 -9.76 2.15 14.94
C ARG A 247 -9.26 3.59 14.80
N ILE A 248 -9.22 4.06 13.56
CA ILE A 248 -8.90 5.44 13.25
C ILE A 248 -10.18 6.26 13.43
N HIS A 249 -10.10 7.25 14.30
CA HIS A 249 -11.18 8.15 14.64
C HIS A 249 -10.81 9.60 14.29
N PRO A 250 -11.78 10.40 13.86
CA PRO A 250 -11.61 11.82 13.56
C PRO A 250 -11.42 12.73 14.79
N VAL A 251 -11.66 12.23 16.00
CA VAL A 251 -11.51 12.96 17.26
C VAL A 251 -10.67 12.14 18.24
N PRO A 252 -9.96 12.75 19.19
CA PRO A 252 -9.14 12.04 20.17
C PRO A 252 -10.01 11.37 21.26
N GLN A 253 -9.41 10.46 22.02
CA GLN A 253 -10.12 9.64 23.02
C GLN A 253 -10.65 10.46 24.22
N ASP A 254 -10.06 11.62 24.49
CA ASP A 254 -10.45 12.57 25.54
C ASP A 254 -11.40 13.66 25.02
N PHE A 255 -11.95 13.50 23.80
CA PHE A 255 -12.85 14.48 23.21
C PHE A 255 -14.10 14.74 24.07
N THR A 256 -14.36 16.03 24.31
CA THR A 256 -15.57 16.52 24.98
C THR A 256 -16.24 17.59 24.15
N PHE A 257 -17.57 17.53 24.03
CA PHE A 257 -18.33 18.63 23.42
C PHE A 257 -18.20 19.91 24.26
N PRO A 258 -17.98 21.08 23.63
CA PRO A 258 -18.00 22.35 24.33
C PRO A 258 -19.35 22.54 25.03
N ASN A 259 -19.33 23.04 26.27
CA ASN A 259 -20.54 23.41 27.02
C ASN A 259 -20.98 24.81 26.56
N SER A 260 -21.49 24.91 25.34
CA SER A 260 -21.82 26.18 24.68
C SER A 260 -23.31 26.31 24.35
N CYS A 261 -23.74 27.51 23.95
CA CYS A 261 -25.10 27.75 23.46
C CYS A 261 -25.34 27.06 22.11
N SER A 262 -26.62 26.96 21.71
CA SER A 262 -27.06 26.30 20.47
C SER A 262 -26.42 26.87 19.20
N GLN A 263 -26.16 28.18 19.17
CA GLN A 263 -25.48 28.84 18.05
C GLN A 263 -24.04 28.36 17.87
N ILE A 264 -23.26 28.29 18.96
CA ILE A 264 -21.89 27.76 18.90
C ILE A 264 -21.91 26.28 18.54
N ALA A 265 -22.86 25.52 19.08
CA ALA A 265 -23.01 24.11 18.73
C ALA A 265 -23.28 23.92 17.21
N TRP A 266 -24.05 24.81 16.59
CA TRP A 266 -24.26 24.84 15.14
C TRP A 266 -22.98 25.18 14.35
N GLN A 267 -22.16 26.12 14.83
CA GLN A 267 -20.86 26.41 14.20
C GLN A 267 -19.96 25.16 14.19
N TYR A 268 -19.86 24.42 15.30
CA TYR A 268 -19.13 23.16 15.33
C TYR A 268 -19.78 22.08 14.45
N TRP A 269 -21.12 22.07 14.37
CA TRP A 269 -21.87 21.14 13.50
C TRP A 269 -21.55 21.34 12.02
N MET A 270 -21.46 22.59 11.57
CA MET A 270 -21.26 22.94 10.16
C MET A 270 -19.79 23.07 9.77
N CYS A 271 -18.94 23.63 10.63
CA CYS A 271 -17.57 24.00 10.30
C CYS A 271 -16.52 23.15 11.02
N GLY A 272 -16.87 22.52 12.15
CA GLY A 272 -15.90 21.82 13.01
C GLY A 272 -14.98 22.79 13.75
N ASP A 273 -13.82 22.30 14.19
CA ASP A 273 -12.79 23.10 14.87
C ASP A 273 -11.49 23.04 14.09
N ARG A 274 -11.11 24.13 13.43
CA ARG A 274 -9.90 24.16 12.60
C ARG A 274 -8.62 24.18 13.44
N GLN A 275 -8.66 24.75 14.64
CA GLN A 275 -7.49 24.79 15.53
C GLN A 275 -7.21 23.41 16.13
N LYS A 276 -8.26 22.72 16.57
CA LYS A 276 -8.15 21.34 17.10
C LYS A 276 -8.20 20.26 16.01
N ARG A 277 -8.37 20.66 14.75
CA ARG A 277 -8.53 19.81 13.56
C ARG A 277 -9.70 18.82 13.66
N TYR A 278 -10.79 19.20 14.32
CA TYR A 278 -12.00 18.36 14.40
C TYR A 278 -12.91 18.61 13.19
N PRO A 279 -13.36 17.56 12.48
CA PRO A 279 -14.30 17.74 11.38
C PRO A 279 -15.64 18.27 11.87
N PRO A 280 -16.48 18.78 10.94
CA PRO A 280 -17.86 19.13 11.24
C PRO A 280 -18.54 17.97 11.97
N LEU A 281 -19.16 18.28 13.11
CA LEU A 281 -19.71 17.23 13.99
C LEU A 281 -20.76 16.37 13.29
N ARG A 282 -21.39 16.87 12.23
CA ARG A 282 -22.32 16.11 11.38
C ARG A 282 -21.69 14.85 10.77
N ASN A 283 -20.39 14.88 10.49
CA ASN A 283 -19.64 13.78 9.88
C ASN A 283 -19.21 12.71 10.88
N LEU A 284 -19.39 12.95 12.19
CA LEU A 284 -18.98 12.01 13.24
C LEU A 284 -20.02 10.89 13.42
N SER A 285 -19.58 9.65 13.45
CA SER A 285 -20.45 8.52 13.80
C SER A 285 -20.57 8.32 15.31
N ARG A 286 -21.54 7.51 15.74
CA ARG A 286 -21.65 7.07 17.15
C ARG A 286 -20.39 6.33 17.59
N ASP A 287 -19.75 5.61 16.68
CA ASP A 287 -18.53 4.86 16.97
C ASP A 287 -17.31 5.77 17.19
N ASP A 288 -17.38 7.04 16.76
CA ASP A 288 -16.30 8.02 16.93
C ASP A 288 -16.32 8.70 18.30
N MET A 289 -17.20 8.28 19.20
CA MET A 289 -17.36 8.87 20.52
C MET A 289 -16.75 7.97 21.62
N PRO A 290 -15.89 8.52 22.49
CA PRO A 290 -15.12 7.71 23.44
C PRO A 290 -15.97 7.10 24.56
N SER A 291 -17.14 7.68 24.86
CA SER A 291 -18.03 7.20 25.93
C SER A 291 -19.50 7.15 25.51
N THR A 292 -20.28 6.31 26.20
CA THR A 292 -21.73 6.21 26.00
C THR A 292 -22.45 7.55 26.23
N ASN A 293 -21.95 8.39 27.15
CA ASN A 293 -22.51 9.72 27.40
C ASN A 293 -22.24 10.67 26.22
N MET A 294 -21.05 10.63 25.63
CA MET A 294 -20.73 11.41 24.43
C MET A 294 -21.54 10.94 23.21
N ARG A 295 -21.80 9.63 23.09
CA ARG A 295 -22.70 9.07 22.06
C ARG A 295 -24.14 9.61 22.18
N LYS A 296 -24.67 9.68 23.40
CA LYS A 296 -26.00 10.26 23.66
C LYS A 296 -26.02 11.74 23.29
N ARG A 297 -25.04 12.51 23.77
CA ARG A 297 -24.92 13.95 23.50
C ARG A 297 -24.78 14.27 22.01
N LEU A 298 -24.04 13.46 21.24
CA LEU A 298 -23.97 13.58 19.77
C LEU A 298 -25.33 13.29 19.12
N SER A 299 -26.08 12.31 19.63
CA SER A 299 -27.41 11.97 19.09
C SER A 299 -28.42 13.07 19.38
N ASP A 300 -28.42 13.64 20.59
CA ASP A 300 -29.28 14.76 20.98
C ASP A 300 -28.93 16.01 20.15
N LEU A 301 -27.64 16.31 20.02
CA LEU A 301 -27.15 17.40 19.18
C LEU A 301 -27.55 17.21 17.71
N ARG A 302 -27.38 16.00 17.17
CA ARG A 302 -27.77 15.68 15.79
C ARG A 302 -29.25 15.93 15.55
N TYR A 303 -30.10 15.51 16.48
CA TYR A 303 -31.54 15.74 16.37
C TYR A 303 -31.87 17.24 16.31
N LEU A 304 -31.34 18.03 17.25
CA LEU A 304 -31.58 19.48 17.28
C LEU A 304 -31.04 20.19 16.04
N MET A 305 -29.84 19.83 15.59
CA MET A 305 -29.22 20.48 14.43
C MET A 305 -29.91 20.07 13.13
N GLN A 306 -30.39 18.83 12.98
CA GLN A 306 -31.18 18.42 11.82
C GLN A 306 -32.51 19.19 11.67
N LEU A 307 -33.12 19.61 12.78
CA LEU A 307 -34.29 20.49 12.74
C LEU A 307 -33.95 21.86 12.15
N VAL A 308 -32.79 22.40 12.52
CA VAL A 308 -32.25 23.64 11.95
C VAL A 308 -31.89 23.45 10.47
N GLU A 309 -31.22 22.35 10.09
CA GLU A 309 -30.88 22.03 8.69
C GLU A 309 -32.12 22.05 7.80
N LYS A 310 -33.17 21.32 8.20
CA LYS A 310 -34.42 21.24 7.44
C LYS A 310 -35.06 22.62 7.27
N ARG A 311 -35.07 23.45 8.31
CA ARG A 311 -35.67 24.78 8.24
C ARG A 311 -34.88 25.72 7.33
N VAL A 312 -33.56 25.59 7.31
CA VAL A 312 -32.68 26.37 6.43
C VAL A 312 -32.82 25.91 4.98
N GLU A 313 -32.97 24.61 4.74
CA GLU A 313 -33.27 24.04 3.42
C GLU A 313 -34.63 24.50 2.89
N GLU A 314 -35.68 24.52 3.71
CA GLU A 314 -37.01 25.03 3.34
C GLU A 314 -37.01 26.50 2.91
N GLN A 315 -36.04 27.28 3.39
CA GLN A 315 -35.86 28.68 3.01
C GLN A 315 -34.84 28.87 1.88
N GLU A 316 -34.37 27.79 1.26
CA GLU A 316 -33.39 27.78 0.15
C GLU A 316 -32.07 28.49 0.48
N LYS A 317 -31.72 28.63 1.76
CA LYS A 317 -30.49 29.30 2.23
C LYS A 317 -29.39 28.32 2.64
N TRP A 318 -29.50 27.06 2.21
CA TRP A 318 -28.56 26.02 2.58
C TRP A 318 -27.19 26.18 1.89
N ILE A 319 -26.13 26.20 2.69
CA ILE A 319 -24.74 26.20 2.22
C ILE A 319 -24.05 24.94 2.75
N ALA A 320 -23.55 24.10 1.85
CA ALA A 320 -22.96 22.80 2.22
C ALA A 320 -21.66 22.90 3.04
N ASN A 321 -20.82 23.90 2.77
CA ASN A 321 -19.55 24.14 3.48
C ASN A 321 -19.44 25.65 3.81
N PRO A 322 -20.17 26.14 4.82
CA PRO A 322 -20.21 27.57 5.13
C PRO A 322 -18.95 28.01 5.88
N SER A 323 -18.61 29.29 5.75
CA SER A 323 -17.75 29.98 6.74
C SER A 323 -18.48 30.10 8.08
N ILE A 324 -17.77 30.46 9.16
CA ILE A 324 -18.39 30.63 10.49
C ILE A 324 -19.48 31.72 10.44
N GLU A 325 -19.27 32.79 9.69
CA GLU A 325 -20.23 33.89 9.51
C GLU A 325 -21.48 33.40 8.76
N GLN A 326 -21.30 32.68 7.66
CA GLN A 326 -22.40 32.07 6.91
C GLN A 326 -23.17 31.04 7.74
N ALA A 327 -22.48 30.25 8.57
CA ALA A 327 -23.12 29.31 9.47
C ALA A 327 -23.99 30.04 10.51
N ASN A 328 -23.58 31.23 10.98
CA ASN A 328 -24.38 32.05 11.88
C ASN A 328 -25.63 32.61 11.19
N GLU A 329 -25.52 33.07 9.95
CA GLU A 329 -26.67 33.52 9.16
C GLU A 329 -27.68 32.38 8.94
N MET A 330 -27.19 31.17 8.62
CA MET A 330 -28.04 29.97 8.53
C MET A 330 -28.72 29.67 9.87
N PHE A 331 -28.00 29.81 10.98
CA PHE A 331 -28.57 29.57 12.31
C PHE A 331 -29.69 30.56 12.64
N GLU A 332 -29.50 31.85 12.37
CA GLU A 332 -30.51 32.88 12.62
C GLU A 332 -31.83 32.64 11.87
N VAL A 333 -31.75 32.01 10.70
CA VAL A 333 -32.91 31.62 9.89
C VAL A 333 -33.64 30.40 10.47
N GLY A 334 -32.90 29.49 11.12
CA GLY A 334 -33.44 28.24 11.66
C GLY A 334 -33.69 28.23 13.17
N LYS A 335 -33.23 29.24 13.92
CA LYS A 335 -33.26 29.26 15.39
C LYS A 335 -34.66 29.22 15.98
N ASP A 336 -35.68 29.67 15.24
CA ASP A 336 -37.07 29.68 15.70
C ASP A 336 -37.58 28.26 16.02
N VAL A 337 -36.99 27.23 15.39
CA VAL A 337 -37.33 25.83 15.64
C VAL A 337 -36.80 25.33 16.99
N LEU A 338 -35.83 26.04 17.58
CA LEU A 338 -35.23 25.71 18.87
C LEU A 338 -35.85 26.47 20.05
N GLN A 339 -36.77 27.40 19.81
CA GLN A 339 -37.46 28.18 20.85
C GLN A 339 -38.78 27.53 21.25
N TYR A 340 -38.69 26.34 21.86
CA TYR A 340 -39.84 25.65 22.47
C TYR A 340 -39.56 25.27 23.92
#